data_AF-A0AAW1TDY8-F1
#
_entry.id   AF-A0AAW1TDY8-F1
#
_cell.length_a   1.000
_cell.length_b   1.000
_cell.length_c   1.000
_cell.angle_alpha   90.00
_cell.angle_beta   90.00
_cell.angle_gamma   90.00
#
_symmetry.space_group_name_H-M   'P 1'
#
loop_
_entity.id
_entity.type
_entity.pdbx_description
1 polymer ?
#
loop_
_entity_poly.entity_id
_entity_poly.type
_entity_poly.pdbx_seq_one_letter_code
_entity_poly.pdbx_strand_id
1 'polypeptide(L)'
;MQSLPLVPGSARFVGVRRPACATGLLRHKTPQASQQPEEAAKLLSSLSESEEQFPPWSFHFQHNERYLEWTDSAQEQLLKLHISEKLDLDLTEVTMRLRDLDLLLPDLVQRLPRLKADLLLKLLSNTEVTGSKLLALKSSLPRADIQNLASRFPMLLTDYSVEELVEKTDELRKHLPGVDLDDLVEREPMVFKADMTKVLADVQRLLGRNVDPVKYFATYPRQVIDMQQGGLHSSAETGADHIS
;
A
#
# COMPACT_ATOMS: atom_id res chain seq x y z
N MET A 1 40.67 -16.16 -37.47
CA MET A 1 39.76 -15.22 -38.16
C MET A 1 38.37 -15.81 -38.12
N GLN A 2 37.55 -15.40 -37.16
CA GLN A 2 36.19 -15.92 -36.98
C GLN A 2 35.21 -14.75 -37.11
N SER A 3 34.28 -14.94 -38.04
CA SER A 3 33.25 -14.00 -38.51
C SER A 3 32.12 -13.86 -37.49
N LEU A 4 31.81 -12.61 -37.12
CA LEU A 4 30.65 -12.23 -36.30
C LEU A 4 29.39 -12.09 -37.18
N PRO A 5 28.22 -12.56 -36.73
CA PRO A 5 26.95 -12.30 -37.41
C PRO A 5 26.38 -10.91 -37.06
N LEU A 6 25.98 -10.17 -38.08
CA LEU A 6 25.17 -8.95 -37.99
C LEU A 6 23.76 -9.26 -37.46
N VAL A 7 23.31 -8.50 -36.46
CA VAL A 7 21.90 -8.47 -36.02
C VAL A 7 21.23 -7.23 -36.64
N PRO A 8 20.11 -7.38 -37.38
CA PRO A 8 19.34 -6.27 -37.90
C PRO A 8 18.17 -5.90 -36.97
N GLY A 9 17.71 -4.65 -37.08
CA GLY A 9 16.29 -4.36 -36.86
C GLY A 9 15.96 -3.31 -35.80
N SER A 10 16.29 -2.05 -36.09
CA SER A 10 15.74 -0.89 -35.39
C SER A 10 14.25 -0.73 -35.74
N ALA A 11 13.36 -1.08 -34.80
CA ALA A 11 11.93 -0.86 -34.95
C ALA A 11 11.58 0.58 -34.53
N ARG A 12 11.20 1.39 -35.53
CA ARG A 12 10.65 2.74 -35.36
C ARG A 12 9.25 2.65 -34.74
N PHE A 13 9.07 3.20 -33.55
CA PHE A 13 7.74 3.37 -32.96
C PHE A 13 7.04 4.56 -33.60
N VAL A 14 5.93 4.27 -34.27
CA VAL A 14 5.06 5.24 -34.94
C VAL A 14 4.21 5.95 -33.88
N GLY A 15 4.24 7.28 -33.90
CA GLY A 15 3.53 8.14 -32.96
C GLY A 15 2.01 7.99 -33.05
N VAL A 16 1.41 7.66 -31.90
CA VAL A 16 -0.05 7.71 -31.71
C VAL A 16 -0.44 9.17 -31.50
N ARG A 17 -1.06 9.75 -32.53
CA ARG A 17 -1.70 11.07 -32.46
C ARG A 17 -2.91 10.99 -31.52
N ARG A 18 -2.89 11.78 -30.45
CA ARG A 18 -4.07 11.99 -29.59
C ARG A 18 -5.08 12.88 -30.32
N PRO A 19 -6.39 12.56 -30.28
CA PRO A 19 -7.43 13.41 -30.84
C PRO A 19 -7.64 14.66 -29.98
N ALA A 20 -7.83 15.80 -30.64
CA ALA A 20 -8.14 17.08 -30.05
C ALA A 20 -9.51 17.04 -29.36
N CYS A 21 -9.55 17.30 -28.05
CA CYS A 21 -10.79 17.57 -27.33
C CYS A 21 -11.36 18.91 -27.79
N ALA A 22 -12.50 18.84 -28.49
CA ALA A 22 -13.29 19.99 -28.87
C ALA A 22 -13.82 20.71 -27.62
N THR A 23 -13.44 21.98 -27.49
CA THR A 23 -13.92 22.90 -26.46
C THR A 23 -15.36 23.28 -26.77
N GLY A 24 -16.32 22.53 -26.25
CA GLY A 24 -17.74 22.87 -26.30
C GLY A 24 -18.06 24.00 -25.31
N LEU A 25 -18.15 25.23 -25.81
CA LEU A 25 -18.74 26.36 -25.09
C LEU A 25 -20.22 26.08 -24.80
N LEU A 26 -20.53 25.58 -23.61
CA LEU A 26 -21.89 25.54 -23.10
C LEU A 26 -22.27 26.94 -22.59
N ARG A 27 -23.03 27.66 -23.42
CA ARG A 27 -23.74 28.88 -23.01
C ARG A 27 -24.81 28.51 -22.00
N HIS A 28 -24.56 28.82 -20.73
CA HIS A 28 -25.59 28.78 -19.70
C HIS A 28 -26.67 29.83 -20.02
N LYS A 29 -27.85 29.33 -20.39
CA LYS A 29 -29.08 30.10 -20.57
C LYS A 29 -29.65 30.30 -19.17
N THR A 30 -29.49 31.51 -18.62
CA THR A 30 -30.08 31.93 -17.34
C THR A 30 -31.61 31.83 -17.45
N PRO A 31 -32.29 30.99 -16.64
CA PRO A 31 -33.74 30.99 -16.60
C PRO A 31 -34.21 32.25 -15.86
N GLN A 32 -35.04 33.02 -16.57
CA GLN A 32 -35.68 34.25 -16.14
C GLN A 32 -36.68 33.92 -15.02
N ALA A 33 -36.30 34.23 -13.78
CA ALA A 33 -37.14 34.12 -12.61
C ALA A 33 -38.14 35.29 -12.59
N SER A 34 -39.36 35.05 -13.04
CA SER A 34 -40.49 35.95 -12.82
C SER A 34 -41.78 35.13 -12.92
N GLN A 35 -42.60 35.14 -11.85
CA GLN A 35 -43.94 34.52 -11.75
C GLN A 35 -43.85 32.98 -11.54
N GLN A 36 -44.23 32.34 -10.44
CA GLN A 36 -45.42 32.50 -9.58
C GLN A 36 -45.14 31.94 -8.15
N PRO A 37 -45.34 32.71 -7.06
CA PRO A 37 -45.21 32.19 -5.69
C PRO A 37 -46.49 31.57 -5.10
N GLU A 38 -47.63 31.54 -5.80
CA GLU A 38 -48.91 31.10 -5.20
C GLU A 38 -49.34 29.65 -5.52
N GLU A 39 -48.79 29.01 -6.54
CA GLU A 39 -49.14 27.60 -6.87
C GLU A 39 -48.35 26.56 -6.07
N ALA A 40 -47.15 26.90 -5.57
CA ALA A 40 -46.34 25.99 -4.76
C ALA A 40 -46.97 25.68 -3.39
N ALA A 41 -47.75 26.61 -2.82
CA ALA A 41 -48.43 26.40 -1.55
C ALA A 41 -49.59 25.40 -1.64
N LYS A 42 -50.27 25.30 -2.78
CA LYS A 42 -51.37 24.35 -2.98
C LYS A 42 -50.91 22.90 -3.20
N LEU A 43 -49.74 22.71 -3.81
CA LEU A 43 -49.17 21.36 -4.00
C LEU A 43 -48.54 20.79 -2.72
N LEU A 44 -48.10 21.64 -1.78
CA LEU A 44 -47.60 21.18 -0.49
C LEU A 44 -48.72 20.74 0.47
N SER A 45 -49.93 21.32 0.35
CA SER A 45 -51.10 20.90 1.16
C SER A 45 -51.77 19.60 0.69
N SER A 46 -51.50 19.11 -0.53
CA SER A 46 -52.04 17.83 -1.01
C SER A 46 -51.13 16.62 -0.77
N LEU A 47 -49.94 16.83 -0.20
CA LEU A 47 -48.98 15.76 0.09
C LEU A 47 -48.99 15.31 1.57
N SER A 48 -49.88 15.86 2.40
CA SER A 48 -49.86 15.66 3.85
C SER A 48 -50.79 14.57 4.40
N GLU A 49 -51.47 13.76 3.58
CA GLU A 49 -52.54 12.87 4.10
C GLU A 49 -52.60 11.48 3.48
N SER A 50 -51.45 10.90 3.19
CA SER A 50 -51.33 9.44 3.13
C SER A 50 -50.12 9.02 3.94
N GLU A 51 -50.26 9.15 5.26
CA GLU A 51 -49.52 8.32 6.21
C GLU A 51 -49.92 6.87 5.94
N GLU A 52 -49.25 6.22 4.99
CA GLU A 52 -49.21 4.77 4.93
C GLU A 52 -48.57 4.31 6.24
N GLN A 53 -49.41 3.99 7.21
CA GLN A 53 -49.03 3.34 8.46
C GLN A 53 -48.47 1.97 8.11
N PHE A 54 -47.17 1.94 7.84
CA PHE A 54 -46.44 0.70 7.74
C PHE A 54 -46.54 -0.02 9.08
N PRO A 55 -46.95 -1.30 9.09
CA PRO A 55 -47.15 -2.01 10.33
C PRO A 55 -45.83 -2.08 11.12
N PRO A 56 -45.87 -2.07 12.46
CA PRO A 56 -44.66 -1.95 13.31
C PRO A 56 -43.67 -3.13 13.19
N TRP A 57 -44.05 -4.19 12.49
CA TRP A 57 -43.21 -5.35 12.14
C TRP A 57 -42.82 -5.38 10.65
N SER A 58 -43.07 -4.31 9.88
CA SER A 58 -42.56 -4.23 8.52
C SER A 58 -41.06 -4.01 8.56
N PHE A 59 -40.32 -5.11 8.56
CA PHE A 59 -38.92 -5.15 8.21
C PHE A 59 -38.79 -4.74 6.73
N HIS A 60 -38.74 -3.44 6.46
CA HIS A 60 -38.26 -2.92 5.18
C HIS A 60 -36.72 -3.02 5.16
N PHE A 61 -36.21 -4.23 5.37
CA PHE A 61 -34.92 -4.64 4.79
C PHE A 61 -35.15 -4.85 3.28
N GLN A 62 -35.56 -3.80 2.59
CA GLN A 62 -35.19 -3.64 1.18
C GLN A 62 -33.85 -2.90 1.14
N HIS A 63 -32.88 -3.38 1.93
CA HIS A 63 -31.54 -3.31 1.44
C HIS A 63 -31.54 -4.20 0.20
N ASN A 64 -31.48 -3.55 -0.95
CA ASN A 64 -31.23 -4.18 -2.24
C ASN A 64 -29.77 -4.70 -2.21
N GLU A 65 -29.41 -5.56 -1.24
CA GLU A 65 -28.07 -6.13 -1.05
C GLU A 65 -27.63 -6.86 -2.33
N ARG A 66 -28.59 -7.36 -3.11
CA ARG A 66 -28.37 -7.94 -4.44
C ARG A 66 -27.79 -6.98 -5.48
N TYR A 67 -28.01 -5.68 -5.34
CA TYR A 67 -27.48 -4.66 -6.25
C TYR A 67 -26.52 -3.71 -5.55
N LEU A 68 -26.11 -4.01 -4.31
CA LEU A 68 -25.06 -3.25 -3.66
C LEU A 68 -23.74 -3.63 -4.32
N GLU A 69 -23.34 -2.87 -5.33
CA GLU A 69 -22.02 -3.00 -5.92
C GLU A 69 -20.99 -2.63 -4.85
N TRP A 70 -20.16 -3.60 -4.47
CA TRP A 70 -19.10 -3.42 -3.50
C TRP A 70 -17.93 -2.63 -4.13
N THR A 71 -18.19 -1.35 -4.42
CA THR A 71 -17.24 -0.43 -5.05
C THR A 71 -16.13 -0.02 -4.08
N ASP A 72 -15.00 0.43 -4.62
CA ASP A 72 -13.87 0.91 -3.84
C ASP A 72 -14.28 2.07 -2.90
N SER A 73 -15.23 2.91 -3.31
CA SER A 73 -15.77 3.99 -2.47
C SER A 73 -16.59 3.48 -1.28
N ALA A 74 -17.36 2.39 -1.46
CA ALA A 74 -18.10 1.77 -0.36
C ALA A 74 -17.15 1.10 0.64
N GLN A 75 -16.10 0.44 0.15
CA GLN A 75 -15.02 -0.10 0.97
C GLN A 75 -14.31 0.99 1.77
N GLU A 76 -13.96 2.10 1.12
CA GLU A 76 -13.33 3.24 1.77
C GLU A 76 -14.22 3.85 2.86
N GLN A 77 -15.54 4.00 2.61
CA GLN A 77 -16.49 4.48 3.62
C GLN A 77 -16.60 3.54 4.81
N LEU A 78 -16.71 2.23 4.58
CA LEU A 78 -16.73 1.25 5.68
C LEU A 78 -15.43 1.28 6.48
N LEU A 79 -14.29 1.40 5.80
CA LEU A 79 -12.98 1.49 6.43
C LEU A 79 -12.89 2.73 7.33
N LYS A 80 -13.37 3.89 6.86
CA LYS A 80 -13.42 5.13 7.65
C LYS A 80 -14.30 4.97 8.90
N LEU A 81 -15.50 4.40 8.74
CA LEU A 81 -16.41 4.13 9.87
C LEU A 81 -15.79 3.17 10.90
N HIS A 82 -15.12 2.13 10.44
CA HIS A 82 -14.43 1.18 11.30
C HIS A 82 -13.29 1.86 12.08
N ILE A 83 -12.51 2.70 11.42
CA ILE A 83 -11.38 3.41 12.04
C ILE A 83 -11.88 4.46 13.03
N SER A 84 -12.95 5.20 12.70
CA SER A 84 -13.55 6.17 13.62
C SER A 84 -14.02 5.49 14.90
N GLU A 85 -14.64 4.32 14.79
CA GLU A 85 -15.07 3.53 15.95
C GLU A 85 -13.88 3.05 16.78
N LYS A 86 -12.80 2.57 16.14
CA LYS A 86 -11.64 2.03 16.86
C LYS A 86 -10.77 3.08 17.54
N LEU A 87 -10.69 4.29 16.98
CA LEU A 87 -9.90 5.39 17.53
C LEU A 87 -10.73 6.37 18.37
N ASP A 88 -12.05 6.18 18.44
CA ASP A 88 -13.00 7.11 19.08
C ASP A 88 -12.86 8.55 18.54
N LEU A 89 -12.77 8.67 17.21
CA LEU A 89 -12.59 9.94 16.49
C LEU A 89 -13.81 10.22 15.61
N ASP A 90 -14.09 11.50 15.37
CA ASP A 90 -15.09 11.89 14.38
C ASP A 90 -14.64 11.52 12.96
N LEU A 91 -15.61 11.27 12.08
CA LEU A 91 -15.37 10.92 10.67
C LEU A 91 -14.61 12.03 9.93
N THR A 92 -14.82 13.30 10.31
CA THR A 92 -14.10 14.44 9.75
C THR A 92 -12.62 14.38 10.09
N GLU A 93 -12.28 14.05 11.33
CA GLU A 93 -10.90 13.93 11.81
C GLU A 93 -10.17 12.77 11.13
N VAL A 94 -10.83 11.61 11.00
CA VAL A 94 -10.28 10.47 10.24
C VAL A 94 -10.00 10.86 8.78
N THR A 95 -10.89 11.64 8.16
CA THR A 95 -10.71 12.12 6.78
C THR A 95 -9.55 13.11 6.68
N MET A 96 -9.35 13.97 7.67
CA MET A 96 -8.19 14.87 7.72
C MET A 96 -6.88 14.09 7.85
N ARG A 97 -6.80 13.11 8.76
CA ARG A 97 -5.61 12.26 8.90
C ARG A 97 -5.30 11.43 7.65
N LEU A 98 -6.34 10.97 6.94
CA LEU A 98 -6.17 10.31 5.65
C LEU A 98 -5.61 11.25 4.58
N ARG A 99 -6.01 12.53 4.58
CA ARG A 99 -5.41 13.54 3.68
C ARG A 99 -3.96 13.82 4.05
N ASP A 100 -3.62 13.89 5.33
CA ASP A 100 -2.22 14.05 5.75
C ASP A 100 -1.38 12.85 5.31
N LEU A 101 -1.95 11.64 5.41
CA LEU A 101 -1.31 10.43 4.91
C LEU A 101 -1.17 10.43 3.37
N ASP A 102 -2.13 11.00 2.64
CA ASP A 102 -2.06 11.19 1.18
C ASP A 102 -0.90 12.11 0.78
N LEU A 103 -0.69 13.19 1.53
CA LEU A 103 0.42 14.12 1.30
C LEU A 103 1.78 13.43 1.52
N LEU A 104 1.86 12.48 2.45
CA LEU A 104 3.09 11.73 2.72
C LEU A 104 3.30 10.57 1.73
N LEU A 105 2.24 9.83 1.41
CA LEU A 105 2.26 8.56 0.68
C LEU A 105 1.07 8.44 -0.30
N PRO A 106 1.10 9.17 -1.44
CA PRO A 106 -0.03 9.22 -2.37
C PRO A 106 -0.37 7.85 -2.99
N ASP A 107 0.65 7.02 -3.23
CA ASP A 107 0.45 5.67 -3.79
C ASP A 107 -0.21 4.70 -2.80
N LEU A 108 -0.10 4.96 -1.50
CA LEU A 108 -0.74 4.14 -0.47
C LEU A 108 -2.25 4.39 -0.45
N VAL A 109 -2.69 5.62 -0.74
CA VAL A 109 -4.11 6.01 -0.76
C VAL A 109 -4.89 5.25 -1.83
N GLN A 110 -4.29 5.09 -3.01
CA GLN A 110 -4.86 4.27 -4.09
C GLN A 110 -5.01 2.79 -3.71
N ARG A 111 -4.33 2.34 -2.66
CA ARG A 111 -4.34 0.96 -2.16
C ARG A 111 -5.14 0.76 -0.89
N LEU A 112 -5.71 1.82 -0.29
CA LEU A 112 -6.48 1.75 0.96
C LEU A 112 -7.55 0.65 0.98
N PRO A 113 -8.36 0.45 -0.08
CA PRO A 113 -9.41 -0.57 -0.05
C PRO A 113 -8.87 -2.01 0.11
N ARG A 114 -7.60 -2.23 -0.26
CA ARG A 114 -6.93 -3.54 -0.20
C ARG A 114 -6.03 -3.70 1.02
N LEU A 115 -5.78 -2.63 1.76
CA LEU A 115 -4.94 -2.66 2.96
C LEU A 115 -5.71 -3.23 4.13
N LYS A 116 -4.99 -3.93 5.02
CA LYS A 116 -5.57 -4.42 6.27
C LYS A 116 -5.94 -3.23 7.16
N ALA A 117 -7.16 -3.22 7.69
CA ALA A 117 -7.66 -2.14 8.54
C ALA A 117 -6.75 -1.89 9.76
N ASP A 118 -6.24 -2.94 10.40
CA ASP A 118 -5.33 -2.83 11.54
C ASP A 118 -4.02 -2.08 11.21
N LEU A 119 -3.52 -2.28 9.98
CA LEU A 119 -2.30 -1.62 9.54
C LEU A 119 -2.56 -0.12 9.34
N LEU A 120 -3.68 0.21 8.70
CA LEU A 120 -4.08 1.59 8.48
C LEU A 120 -4.36 2.31 9.80
N LEU A 121 -4.98 1.63 10.76
CA LEU A 121 -5.18 2.14 12.12
C LEU A 121 -3.85 2.53 12.77
N LYS A 122 -2.84 1.66 12.71
CA LYS A 122 -1.49 1.95 13.25
C LYS A 122 -0.81 3.13 12.56
N LEU A 123 -1.03 3.32 11.26
CA LEU A 123 -0.50 4.47 10.52
C LEU A 123 -1.22 5.77 10.90
N LEU A 124 -2.54 5.74 11.00
CA LEU A 124 -3.37 6.91 11.32
C LEU A 124 -3.31 7.31 12.80
N SER A 125 -2.99 6.37 13.70
CA SER A 125 -2.80 6.69 15.11
C SER A 125 -1.57 7.59 15.32
N ASN A 126 -0.54 7.47 14.48
CA ASN A 126 0.73 8.18 14.61
C ASN A 126 1.26 8.70 13.26
N THR A 127 0.54 9.63 12.64
CA THR A 127 0.92 10.23 11.35
C THR A 127 2.25 10.98 11.42
N GLU A 128 2.49 11.75 12.49
CA GLU A 128 3.76 12.48 12.70
C GLU A 128 4.96 11.54 12.77
N VAL A 129 4.84 10.44 13.53
CA VAL A 129 5.89 9.42 13.66
C VAL A 129 6.15 8.75 12.31
N THR A 130 5.11 8.54 11.50
CA THR A 130 5.26 8.00 10.14
C THR A 130 6.11 8.92 9.28
N GLY A 131 5.90 10.24 9.34
CA GLY A 131 6.75 11.24 8.67
C GLY A 131 8.21 11.17 9.11
N SER A 132 8.45 11.08 10.43
CA SER A 132 9.79 10.94 10.99
C SER A 132 10.49 9.66 10.54
N LYS A 133 9.78 8.53 10.47
CA LYS A 133 10.32 7.25 9.95
C LYS A 133 10.70 7.33 8.48
N LEU A 134 9.86 7.97 7.65
CA LEU A 134 10.16 8.19 6.23
C LEU A 134 11.42 9.05 6.06
N LEU A 135 11.58 10.10 6.86
CA LEU A 135 12.76 10.96 6.83
C LEU A 135 14.03 10.23 7.29
N ALA A 136 13.93 9.41 8.34
CA ALA A 136 15.04 8.58 8.79
C ALA A 136 15.45 7.55 7.73
N LEU A 137 14.48 6.86 7.11
CA LEU A 137 14.74 5.96 5.99
C LEU A 137 15.41 6.68 4.82
N LYS A 138 14.95 7.90 4.47
CA LYS A 138 15.56 8.69 3.41
C LYS A 138 16.99 9.13 3.73
N SER A 139 17.28 9.37 5.01
CA SER A 139 18.62 9.73 5.47
C SER A 139 19.57 8.52 5.41
N SER A 140 19.07 7.33 5.73
CA SER A 140 19.86 6.09 5.73
C SER A 140 20.03 5.49 4.32
N LEU A 141 19.04 5.66 3.45
CA LEU A 141 18.96 5.13 2.07
C LEU A 141 18.66 6.26 1.07
N PRO A 142 19.65 7.12 0.76
CA PRO A 142 19.42 8.35 0.02
C PRO A 142 19.01 8.13 -1.45
N ARG A 143 19.42 7.03 -2.08
CA ARG A 143 19.12 6.75 -3.49
C ARG A 143 17.82 5.96 -3.69
N ALA A 144 17.32 5.30 -2.64
CA ALA A 144 16.10 4.51 -2.72
C ALA A 144 14.85 5.40 -2.83
N ASP A 145 13.85 4.90 -3.56
CA ASP A 145 12.51 5.47 -3.57
C ASP A 145 11.71 5.01 -2.34
N ILE A 146 11.80 5.82 -1.27
CA ILE A 146 11.17 5.52 0.02
C ILE A 146 9.64 5.54 -0.08
N GLN A 147 9.05 6.34 -0.98
CA GLN A 147 7.59 6.40 -1.12
C GLN A 147 7.07 5.10 -1.73
N ASN A 148 7.70 4.64 -2.80
CA ASN A 148 7.38 3.35 -3.41
C ASN A 148 7.66 2.17 -2.45
N LEU A 149 8.76 2.25 -1.69
CA LEU A 149 9.10 1.26 -0.67
C LEU A 149 8.00 1.17 0.41
N ALA A 150 7.59 2.30 0.97
CA ALA A 150 6.55 2.39 1.99
C ALA A 150 5.16 1.97 1.47
N SER A 151 4.82 2.31 0.22
CA SER A 151 3.53 1.94 -0.38
C SER A 151 3.42 0.45 -0.70
N ARG A 152 4.56 -0.20 -1.00
CA ARG A 152 4.64 -1.66 -1.22
C ARG A 152 4.73 -2.42 0.09
N PHE A 153 5.43 -1.89 1.09
CA PHE A 153 5.65 -2.56 2.36
C PHE A 153 5.39 -1.66 3.56
N PRO A 154 4.11 -1.31 3.82
CA PRO A 154 3.75 -0.37 4.87
C PRO A 154 3.99 -0.94 6.27
N MET A 155 4.19 -2.26 6.40
CA MET A 155 4.61 -2.91 7.65
C MET A 155 5.95 -2.39 8.16
N LEU A 156 6.84 -1.91 7.28
CA LEU A 156 8.12 -1.31 7.69
C LEU A 156 7.90 -0.09 8.60
N LEU A 157 6.84 0.67 8.34
CA LEU A 157 6.51 1.87 9.10
C LEU A 157 5.77 1.55 10.40
N THR A 158 5.08 0.41 10.48
CA THR A 158 4.31 0.03 11.67
C THR A 158 5.11 -0.82 12.65
N ASP A 159 5.99 -1.69 12.16
CA ASP A 159 6.63 -2.73 12.97
C ASP A 159 7.92 -2.25 13.64
N TYR A 160 8.58 -1.23 13.09
CA TYR A 160 9.89 -0.76 13.54
C TYR A 160 9.85 0.65 14.11
N SER A 161 10.67 0.94 15.11
CA SER A 161 10.94 2.31 15.56
C SER A 161 11.87 3.06 14.58
N VAL A 162 12.05 4.37 14.78
CA VAL A 162 12.98 5.16 13.96
C VAL A 162 14.41 4.68 14.14
N GLU A 163 14.79 4.43 15.40
CA GLU A 163 16.11 3.97 15.82
C GLU A 163 16.40 2.57 15.26
N GLU A 164 15.44 1.65 15.38
CA GLU A 164 15.56 0.28 14.87
C GLU A 164 15.78 0.25 13.35
N LEU A 165 15.12 1.13 12.58
CA LEU A 165 15.32 1.22 11.13
C LEU A 165 16.76 1.66 10.79
N VAL A 166 17.30 2.61 11.54
CA VAL A 166 18.69 3.09 11.36
C VAL A 166 19.67 1.98 11.73
N GLU A 167 19.50 1.38 12.90
CA GLU A 167 20.34 0.27 13.37
C GLU A 167 20.31 -0.91 12.41
N LYS A 168 19.13 -1.32 11.95
CA LYS A 168 18.99 -2.39 10.95
C LYS A 168 19.68 -2.04 9.64
N THR A 169 19.56 -0.81 9.18
CA THR A 169 20.24 -0.37 7.95
C THR A 169 21.77 -0.44 8.10
N ASP A 170 22.28 -0.05 9.27
CA ASP A 170 23.71 -0.13 9.58
C ASP A 170 24.20 -1.58 9.75
N GLU A 171 23.40 -2.45 10.36
CA GLU A 171 23.66 -3.90 10.40
C GLU A 171 23.74 -4.48 8.99
N LEU A 172 22.77 -4.19 8.12
CA LEU A 172 22.78 -4.64 6.73
C LEU A 172 24.04 -4.17 5.99
N ARG A 173 24.44 -2.91 6.20
CA ARG A 173 25.65 -2.33 5.61
C ARG A 173 26.93 -3.02 6.09
N LYS A 174 27.00 -3.43 7.37
CA LYS A 174 28.14 -4.20 7.92
C LYS A 174 28.22 -5.60 7.32
N HIS A 175 27.08 -6.26 7.12
CA HIS A 175 27.02 -7.63 6.60
C HIS A 175 27.20 -7.72 5.08
N LEU A 176 26.88 -6.67 4.33
CA LEU A 176 26.89 -6.65 2.86
C LEU A 176 27.87 -5.59 2.31
N PRO A 177 29.19 -5.71 2.58
CA PRO A 177 30.15 -4.73 2.10
C PRO A 177 30.22 -4.73 0.56
N GLY A 178 30.12 -3.53 -0.03
CA GLY A 178 30.22 -3.33 -1.47
C GLY A 178 28.95 -3.60 -2.28
N VAL A 179 27.83 -3.96 -1.62
CA VAL A 179 26.52 -4.07 -2.26
C VAL A 179 25.79 -2.73 -2.19
N ASP A 180 25.12 -2.33 -3.27
CA ASP A 180 24.24 -1.15 -3.28
C ASP A 180 22.96 -1.46 -2.48
N LEU A 181 22.98 -1.10 -1.19
CA LEU A 181 21.91 -1.42 -0.26
C LEU A 181 20.58 -0.74 -0.66
N ASP A 182 20.65 0.44 -1.26
CA ASP A 182 19.49 1.22 -1.65
C ASP A 182 18.67 0.47 -2.71
N ASP A 183 19.33 -0.02 -3.77
CA ASP A 183 18.69 -0.82 -4.84
C ASP A 183 18.23 -2.20 -4.33
N LEU A 184 18.99 -2.81 -3.41
CA LEU A 184 18.62 -4.09 -2.81
C LEU A 184 17.32 -4.00 -2.01
N VAL A 185 17.21 -2.99 -1.13
CA VAL A 185 16.05 -2.76 -0.28
C VAL A 185 14.82 -2.38 -1.11
N GLU A 186 14.99 -1.58 -2.15
CA GLU A 186 13.89 -1.18 -3.03
C GLU A 186 13.29 -2.38 -3.78
N ARG A 187 14.14 -3.31 -4.22
CA ARG A 187 13.69 -4.55 -4.86
C ARG A 187 13.01 -5.48 -3.87
N GLU A 188 13.65 -5.72 -2.73
CA GLU A 188 13.23 -6.71 -1.73
C GLU A 188 13.17 -6.10 -0.31
N PRO A 189 12.03 -5.51 0.07
CA PRO A 189 11.86 -4.87 1.38
C PRO A 189 11.93 -5.87 2.56
N MET A 190 11.72 -7.16 2.29
CA MET A 190 11.75 -8.22 3.32
C MET A 190 13.13 -8.43 3.94
N VAL A 191 14.18 -7.88 3.32
CA VAL A 191 15.55 -7.92 3.85
C VAL A 191 15.61 -7.36 5.29
N PHE A 192 14.77 -6.38 5.65
CA PHE A 192 14.70 -5.84 7.01
C PHE A 192 14.20 -6.83 8.07
N LYS A 193 13.43 -7.84 7.68
CA LYS A 193 12.92 -8.88 8.60
C LYS A 193 13.89 -10.04 8.75
N ALA A 194 14.85 -10.18 7.85
CA ALA A 194 15.75 -11.31 7.81
C ALA A 194 16.96 -11.11 8.74
N ASP A 195 17.34 -12.16 9.45
CA ASP A 195 18.56 -12.20 10.26
C ASP A 195 19.74 -12.52 9.34
N MET A 196 20.46 -11.47 8.90
CA MET A 196 21.55 -11.63 7.93
C MET A 196 22.65 -12.57 8.39
N THR A 197 22.91 -12.67 9.70
CA THR A 197 23.95 -13.57 10.20
C THR A 197 23.57 -15.01 9.95
N LYS A 198 22.31 -15.38 10.26
CA LYS A 198 21.80 -16.74 10.02
C LYS A 198 21.66 -17.02 8.53
N VAL A 199 21.11 -16.05 7.78
CA VAL A 199 20.90 -16.18 6.33
C VAL A 199 22.20 -16.44 5.59
N LEU A 200 23.25 -15.65 5.85
CA LEU A 200 24.53 -15.82 5.18
C LEU A 200 25.22 -17.13 5.59
N ALA A 201 25.08 -17.56 6.86
CA ALA A 201 25.59 -18.84 7.32
C ALA A 201 24.88 -20.02 6.63
N ASP A 202 23.56 -19.96 6.45
CA ASP A 202 22.79 -20.98 5.75
C ASP A 202 23.12 -21.02 4.25
N VAL A 203 23.25 -19.87 3.59
CA VAL A 203 23.69 -19.80 2.19
C VAL A 203 25.10 -20.40 2.04
N GLN A 204 26.02 -20.04 2.93
CA GLN A 204 27.38 -20.58 2.93
C GLN A 204 27.40 -22.11 3.14
N ARG A 205 26.52 -22.62 3.99
CA ARG A 205 26.36 -24.05 4.26
C ARG A 205 25.84 -24.80 3.03
N LEU A 206 24.83 -24.24 2.35
CA LEU A 206 24.16 -24.89 1.22
C LEU A 206 24.96 -24.85 -0.08
N LEU A 207 25.61 -23.72 -0.38
CA LEU A 207 26.37 -23.55 -1.63
C LEU A 207 27.82 -24.05 -1.53
N GLY A 208 28.28 -24.36 -0.31
CA GLY A 208 29.64 -24.82 -0.05
C GLY A 208 30.68 -23.70 -0.10
N ARG A 209 31.96 -24.05 0.13
CA ARG A 209 33.05 -23.08 0.34
C ARG A 209 33.48 -22.28 -0.88
N ASN A 210 33.02 -22.64 -2.08
CA ASN A 210 33.51 -22.03 -3.33
C ASN A 210 32.68 -20.82 -3.79
N VAL A 211 31.53 -20.55 -3.17
CA VAL A 211 30.64 -19.45 -3.54
C VAL A 211 30.64 -18.41 -2.43
N ASP A 212 30.83 -17.14 -2.78
CA ASP A 212 30.69 -16.02 -1.86
C ASP A 212 29.20 -15.79 -1.53
N PRO A 213 28.77 -15.97 -0.27
CA PRO A 213 27.37 -15.88 0.13
C PRO A 213 26.82 -14.46 -0.05
N VAL A 214 27.65 -13.42 0.13
CA VAL A 214 27.23 -12.02 0.00
C VAL A 214 26.87 -11.71 -1.45
N LYS A 215 27.72 -12.11 -2.39
CA LYS A 215 27.48 -11.94 -3.82
C LYS A 215 26.26 -12.74 -4.29
N TYR A 216 26.07 -13.96 -3.78
CA TYR A 216 24.89 -14.76 -4.10
C TYR A 216 23.61 -14.10 -3.61
N PHE A 217 23.58 -13.64 -2.35
CA PHE A 217 22.45 -12.94 -1.77
C PHE A 217 22.11 -11.66 -2.54
N ALA A 218 23.11 -10.85 -2.90
CA ALA A 218 22.90 -9.63 -3.69
C ALA A 218 22.30 -9.91 -5.07
N THR A 219 22.58 -11.09 -5.65
CA THR A 219 22.05 -11.48 -6.97
C THR A 219 20.62 -12.04 -6.86
N TYR A 220 20.34 -12.81 -5.81
CA TYR A 220 19.07 -13.54 -5.65
C TYR A 220 18.45 -13.36 -4.23
N PRO A 221 18.12 -12.13 -3.82
CA PRO A 221 17.71 -11.86 -2.43
C PRO A 221 16.41 -12.58 -2.06
N ARG A 222 15.42 -12.53 -2.96
CA ARG A 222 14.12 -13.16 -2.74
C ARG A 222 14.21 -14.66 -2.50
N GLN A 223 14.99 -15.37 -3.31
CA GLN A 223 15.15 -16.82 -3.17
C GLN A 223 15.73 -17.18 -1.81
N VAL A 224 16.73 -16.42 -1.36
CA VAL A 224 17.37 -16.68 -0.06
C VAL A 224 16.41 -16.39 1.10
N ILE A 225 15.60 -15.34 1.02
CA ILE A 225 14.60 -15.02 2.04
C ILE A 225 13.49 -16.07 2.06
N ASP A 226 12.97 -16.48 0.89
CA ASP A 226 11.96 -17.52 0.78
C ASP A 226 12.46 -18.85 1.37
N MET A 227 13.75 -19.17 1.17
CA MET A 227 14.40 -20.34 1.76
C MET A 227 14.45 -20.26 3.30
N GLN A 228 14.72 -19.09 3.86
CA GLN A 228 14.68 -18.88 5.31
C GLN A 228 13.25 -19.06 5.87
N GLN A 229 12.26 -18.46 5.21
CA GLN A 229 10.85 -18.54 5.61
C GLN A 229 10.27 -19.96 5.46
N GLY A 230 10.76 -20.72 4.47
CA GLY A 230 10.39 -22.10 4.21
C GLY A 230 10.86 -23.10 5.27
N GLY A 231 11.55 -22.66 6.34
CA GLY A 231 11.85 -23.51 7.49
C GLY A 231 13.08 -24.41 7.31
N LEU A 232 14.14 -23.93 6.66
CA LEU A 232 15.43 -24.65 6.61
C LEU A 232 16.01 -24.97 8.00
N HIS A 233 15.53 -24.31 9.06
CA HIS A 233 15.89 -24.64 10.44
C HIS A 233 15.32 -25.98 10.91
N SER A 234 14.17 -26.42 10.38
CA SER A 234 13.43 -27.56 10.94
C SER A 234 14.03 -28.93 10.64
N SER A 235 14.90 -29.07 9.64
CA SER A 235 15.43 -30.40 9.26
C SER A 235 16.74 -30.79 9.95
N ALA A 236 17.44 -29.85 10.60
CA ALA A 236 18.75 -30.12 11.19
C ALA A 236 18.70 -30.38 12.70
N GLU A 237 17.71 -29.84 13.41
CA GLU A 237 17.67 -29.90 14.88
C GLU A 237 17.04 -31.21 15.41
N THR A 238 16.20 -31.88 14.63
CA THR A 238 15.55 -33.15 15.03
C THR A 238 16.47 -34.39 15.06
N GLY A 239 17.77 -34.25 14.76
CA GLY A 239 18.70 -35.39 14.68
C GLY A 239 19.61 -35.61 15.89
N ALA A 240 19.67 -34.68 16.85
CA ALA A 240 20.70 -34.71 17.91
C ALA A 240 20.27 -35.38 19.22
N ASP A 241 18.97 -35.57 19.47
CA ASP A 241 18.47 -35.89 20.83
C ASP A 241 18.15 -37.38 21.09
N HIS A 242 18.50 -38.31 20.19
CA HIS A 242 18.11 -39.73 20.34
C HIS A 242 19.25 -40.74 20.56
N ILE A 243 20.41 -40.31 21.04
CA ILE A 243 21.48 -41.23 21.47
C ILE A 243 21.81 -40.95 22.93
N SER A 244 21.07 -41.59 23.83
CA SER A 244 21.45 -41.80 25.24
C SER A 244 20.87 -43.14 25.71
#